data_AF-A0A519SS82-F1
#
_entry.id   AF-A0A519SS82-F1
#
_cell.length_a   1.000
_cell.length_b   1.000
_cell.length_c   1.000
_cell.angle_alpha   90.00
_cell.angle_beta   90.00
_cell.angle_gamma   90.00
#
_symmetry.space_group_name_H-M   'P 1'
#
loop_
_entity.id
_entity.type
_entity.pdbx_description
1 polymer ?
#
loop_
_entity_poly.entity_id
_entity_poly.type
_entity_poly.pdbx_seq_one_letter_code
_entity_poly.pdbx_strand_id
1 'polypeptide(L)'
;MEDVQLAAVISSYLKEDDGFVPIFGFQSVSLADDDKEDEFEDEHVISRSRARTLDILLGNALSRIKGTENLILGGLSANQKSYLRFLDKFNVIEIDTVAQVDFALGAFFSDLTNHVQCLPNELHQGLWLAYENNAILDIVGDAAEIIIPSEDKPGLVVIEQTNNINSILAINYARRIGAAIKIVPAISDFEEYEINFLIEGWRSGIEEDFVSLGEKVSQRVLKADVQNYDFATFF
;
A
#
# COMPACT_ATOMS: atom_id res chain seq x y z
N MET A 1 -4.44 -10.44 2.68
CA MET A 1 -3.49 -10.87 1.64
C MET A 1 -4.12 -10.67 0.27
N GLU A 2 -5.33 -11.17 0.04
CA GLU A 2 -6.09 -10.99 -1.21
C GLU A 2 -6.27 -9.51 -1.59
N ASP A 3 -6.65 -8.64 -0.65
CA ASP A 3 -6.79 -7.19 -0.91
C ASP A 3 -5.50 -6.52 -1.38
N VAL A 4 -4.35 -6.94 -0.85
CA VAL A 4 -3.03 -6.39 -1.21
C VAL A 4 -2.62 -6.87 -2.60
N GLN A 5 -2.90 -8.14 -2.92
CA GLN A 5 -2.68 -8.68 -4.27
C GLN A 5 -3.54 -7.95 -5.29
N LEU A 6 -4.84 -7.78 -5.01
CA LEU A 6 -5.74 -7.01 -5.85
C LEU A 6 -5.23 -5.59 -6.08
N ALA A 7 -4.85 -4.90 -5.01
CA ALA A 7 -4.33 -3.55 -5.11
C ALA A 7 -3.02 -3.48 -5.91
N ALA A 8 -2.10 -4.44 -5.75
CA ALA A 8 -0.87 -4.49 -6.50
C ALA A 8 -1.14 -4.68 -8.00
N VAL A 9 -2.03 -5.62 -8.35
CA VAL A 9 -2.39 -5.88 -9.76
C VAL A 9 -3.09 -4.67 -10.37
N ILE A 10 -4.08 -4.07 -9.69
CA ILE A 10 -4.69 -2.80 -10.14
C ILE A 10 -3.62 -1.72 -10.34
N SER A 11 -2.72 -1.57 -9.36
CA SER A 11 -1.66 -0.55 -9.40
C SER A 11 -0.73 -0.73 -10.59
N SER A 12 -0.50 -1.96 -11.07
CA SER A 12 0.32 -2.23 -12.26
C SER A 12 -0.30 -1.68 -13.56
N TYR A 13 -1.62 -1.57 -13.65
CA TYR A 13 -2.32 -0.94 -14.77
C TYR A 13 -2.28 0.59 -14.71
N LEU A 14 -2.39 1.16 -13.50
CA LEU A 14 -2.56 2.61 -13.27
C LEU A 14 -1.26 3.39 -13.33
N LYS A 15 -0.40 3.11 -14.30
CA LYS A 15 0.85 3.84 -14.49
C LYS A 15 0.57 5.24 -15.06
N GLU A 16 1.08 6.27 -14.39
CA GLU A 16 1.24 7.61 -14.96
C GLU A 16 2.71 8.03 -14.89
N ASP A 17 3.30 8.40 -16.04
CA ASP A 17 4.70 8.85 -16.09
C ASP A 17 4.91 10.20 -15.39
N ASP A 18 3.90 11.09 -15.42
CA ASP A 18 3.97 12.46 -14.90
C ASP A 18 3.11 12.72 -13.65
N GLY A 19 2.45 11.68 -13.12
CA GLY A 19 1.45 11.80 -12.05
C GLY A 19 1.67 10.85 -10.88
N PHE A 20 0.90 11.07 -9.81
CA PHE A 20 0.78 10.14 -8.70
C PHE A 20 -0.67 9.68 -8.65
N VAL A 21 -0.91 8.39 -8.84
CA VAL A 21 -2.25 7.82 -8.70
C VAL A 21 -2.57 7.70 -7.21
N PRO A 22 -3.54 8.46 -6.68
CA PRO A 22 -3.85 8.45 -5.27
C PRO A 22 -4.61 7.17 -4.93
N ILE A 23 -4.02 6.38 -4.04
CA ILE A 23 -4.64 5.15 -3.52
C ILE A 23 -4.92 5.36 -2.04
N PHE A 24 -6.10 4.92 -1.59
CA PHE A 24 -6.55 5.06 -0.21
C PHE A 24 -7.02 3.72 0.32
N GLY A 25 -6.59 3.36 1.53
CA GLY A 25 -7.12 2.21 2.25
C GLY A 25 -8.43 2.57 2.97
N PHE A 26 -9.42 1.68 2.87
CA PHE A 26 -10.66 1.80 3.63
C PHE A 26 -10.68 0.77 4.77
N GLN A 27 -10.87 1.20 6.02
CA GLN A 27 -10.89 0.30 7.16
C GLN A 27 -12.12 -0.63 7.13
N SER A 28 -11.99 -1.84 7.63
CA SER A 28 -13.13 -2.77 7.72
C SER A 28 -14.25 -2.18 8.58
N VAL A 29 -15.50 -2.32 8.13
CA VAL A 29 -16.71 -1.97 8.89
C VAL A 29 -17.63 -3.19 8.99
N SER A 30 -18.19 -3.42 10.18
CA SER A 30 -19.08 -4.55 10.44
C SER A 30 -20.52 -4.31 10.00
N LEU A 31 -20.94 -3.04 9.93
CA LEU A 31 -22.31 -2.64 9.61
C LEU A 31 -22.33 -1.58 8.51
N ALA A 32 -23.37 -1.63 7.67
CA ALA A 32 -23.66 -0.57 6.71
C ALA A 32 -24.01 0.74 7.41
N ASP A 33 -23.80 1.86 6.74
CA ASP A 33 -24.26 3.16 7.19
C ASP A 33 -25.78 3.20 7.12
N ASP A 34 -26.42 3.50 8.25
CA ASP A 34 -27.88 3.50 8.38
C ASP A 34 -28.47 4.93 8.41
N ASP A 35 -27.66 5.94 8.07
CA ASP A 35 -27.99 7.38 8.04
C ASP A 35 -28.57 7.96 9.34
N LYS A 36 -28.70 7.15 10.39
CA LYS A 36 -29.20 7.57 11.69
C LYS A 36 -28.02 8.06 12.52
N GLU A 37 -28.18 9.25 13.09
CA GLU A 37 -27.41 9.63 14.26
C GLU A 37 -27.93 8.76 15.40
N ASP A 38 -27.15 7.75 15.80
CA ASP A 38 -27.57 6.89 16.89
C ASP A 38 -27.70 7.75 18.16
N GLU A 39 -28.93 7.89 18.66
CA GLU A 39 -29.18 8.35 20.03
C GLU A 39 -28.65 7.36 21.09
N PHE A 40 -28.07 6.22 20.66
CA PHE A 40 -27.56 5.15 21.51
C PHE A 40 -26.12 4.79 21.16
N GLU A 41 -25.24 4.83 22.16
CA GLU A 41 -23.86 4.32 22.03
C GLU A 41 -23.88 2.79 21.90
N ASP A 42 -23.78 2.29 20.67
CA ASP A 42 -23.55 0.88 20.35
C ASP A 42 -22.04 0.57 20.23
N GLU A 43 -21.66 -0.71 20.34
CA GLU A 43 -20.30 -1.24 20.20
C GLU A 43 -19.62 -0.83 18.88
N HIS A 44 -20.41 -0.48 17.85
CA HIS A 44 -19.93 -0.11 16.52
C HIS A 44 -19.73 1.39 16.29
N VAL A 45 -20.03 2.25 17.27
CA VAL A 45 -19.98 3.72 17.12
C VAL A 45 -18.62 4.22 16.64
N ILE A 46 -17.51 3.68 17.19
CA ILE A 46 -16.15 4.10 16.80
C ILE A 46 -15.88 3.78 15.33
N SER A 47 -16.26 2.58 14.87
CA SER A 47 -16.06 2.16 13.48
C SER A 47 -16.87 3.02 12.52
N ARG A 48 -18.14 3.32 12.85
CA ARG A 48 -19.01 4.18 12.04
C ARG A 48 -18.49 5.61 11.97
N SER A 49 -18.08 6.16 13.12
CA SER A 49 -17.51 7.51 13.20
C SER A 49 -16.25 7.65 12.34
N ARG A 50 -15.35 6.66 12.39
CA ARG A 50 -14.14 6.62 11.55
C ARG A 50 -14.47 6.52 10.06
N ALA A 51 -15.41 5.66 9.68
CA ALA A 51 -15.83 5.48 8.29
C ALA A 51 -16.49 6.75 7.71
N ARG A 52 -17.40 7.39 8.45
CA ARG A 52 -18.00 8.68 8.06
C ARG A 52 -16.96 9.80 7.95
N THR A 53 -16.00 9.84 8.87
CA THR A 53 -14.88 10.79 8.79
C THR A 53 -14.03 10.54 7.55
N LEU A 54 -13.74 9.26 7.24
CA LEU A 54 -12.99 8.88 6.06
C LEU A 54 -13.71 9.30 4.77
N ASP A 55 -15.01 9.07 4.66
CA ASP A 55 -15.84 9.55 3.53
C ASP A 55 -15.66 11.05 3.27
N ILE A 56 -15.79 11.87 4.33
CA ILE A 56 -15.60 13.32 4.25
C ILE A 56 -14.17 13.67 3.78
N LEU A 57 -13.16 13.01 4.34
CA LEU A 57 -11.75 13.27 3.98
C LEU A 57 -11.46 12.87 2.53
N LEU A 58 -11.97 11.72 2.08
CA LEU A 58 -11.81 11.24 0.71
C LEU A 58 -12.53 12.15 -0.28
N GLY A 59 -13.80 12.48 -0.02
CA GLY A 59 -14.56 13.41 -0.87
C GLY A 59 -13.87 14.77 -1.00
N ASN A 60 -13.33 15.29 0.10
CA ASN A 60 -12.55 16.53 0.09
C ASN A 60 -11.23 16.38 -0.66
N ALA A 61 -10.49 15.29 -0.48
CA ALA A 61 -9.25 15.04 -1.21
C ALA A 61 -9.50 14.94 -2.71
N LEU A 62 -10.49 14.15 -3.13
CA LEU A 62 -10.88 13.97 -4.53
C LEU A 62 -11.35 15.27 -5.18
N SER A 63 -12.13 16.10 -4.47
CA SER A 63 -12.55 17.41 -5.00
C SER A 63 -11.39 18.39 -5.24
N ARG A 64 -10.27 18.21 -4.52
CA ARG A 64 -9.03 19.00 -4.74
C ARG A 64 -8.23 18.48 -5.93
N ILE A 65 -8.29 17.17 -6.19
CA ILE A 65 -7.70 16.51 -7.35
C ILE A 65 -8.63 16.75 -8.55
N LYS A 66 -8.55 17.96 -9.11
CA LYS A 66 -9.34 18.37 -10.28
C LYS A 66 -9.08 17.41 -11.46
N GLY A 67 -10.13 17.11 -12.23
CA GLY A 67 -10.01 16.30 -13.45
C GLY A 67 -10.14 14.78 -13.24
N THR A 68 -10.46 14.34 -12.02
CA THR A 68 -10.77 12.93 -11.77
C THR A 68 -12.17 12.59 -12.29
N GLU A 69 -12.24 11.77 -13.33
CA GLU A 69 -13.52 11.31 -13.93
C GLU A 69 -13.88 9.89 -13.49
N ASN A 70 -12.87 9.03 -13.32
CA ASN A 70 -13.04 7.61 -13.01
C ASN A 70 -12.51 7.32 -11.61
N LEU A 71 -13.20 6.44 -10.89
CA LEU A 71 -12.82 5.97 -9.57
C LEU A 71 -12.87 4.45 -9.52
N ILE A 72 -11.77 3.82 -9.11
CA ILE A 72 -11.67 2.36 -9.02
C ILE A 72 -11.86 1.96 -7.55
N LEU A 73 -12.84 1.09 -7.31
CA LEU A 73 -13.11 0.48 -6.00
C LEU A 73 -12.61 -0.96 -6.02
N GLY A 74 -11.48 -1.21 -5.36
CA GLY A 74 -10.89 -2.55 -5.22
C GLY A 74 -11.30 -3.23 -3.92
N GLY A 75 -11.99 -4.37 -3.99
CA GLY A 75 -12.20 -5.27 -2.85
C GLY A 75 -13.05 -4.71 -1.71
N LEU A 76 -13.85 -3.67 -1.94
CA LEU A 76 -14.70 -3.08 -0.89
C LEU A 76 -16.00 -3.86 -0.70
N SER A 77 -16.27 -4.24 0.55
CA SER A 77 -17.54 -4.83 0.94
C SER A 77 -18.73 -3.87 0.76
N ALA A 78 -19.94 -4.41 0.64
CA ALA A 78 -21.17 -3.62 0.57
C ALA A 78 -21.31 -2.66 1.77
N ASN A 79 -20.90 -3.10 2.97
CA ASN A 79 -20.91 -2.25 4.16
C ASN A 79 -19.95 -1.07 4.01
N GLN A 80 -18.72 -1.27 3.54
CA GLN A 80 -17.77 -0.18 3.30
C GLN A 80 -18.31 0.80 2.25
N LYS A 81 -18.85 0.28 1.14
CA LYS A 81 -19.40 1.11 0.06
C LYS A 81 -20.56 1.98 0.54
N SER A 82 -21.37 1.53 1.49
CA SER A 82 -22.49 2.31 2.02
C SER A 82 -22.08 3.64 2.69
N TYR A 83 -20.82 3.78 3.13
CA TYR A 83 -20.31 5.03 3.70
C TYR A 83 -19.83 6.03 2.65
N LEU A 84 -19.57 5.59 1.41
CA LEU A 84 -18.96 6.42 0.36
C LEU A 84 -20.02 7.25 -0.37
N ARG A 85 -20.38 8.41 0.19
CA ARG A 85 -21.49 9.26 -0.29
C ARG A 85 -21.13 10.12 -1.50
N PHE A 86 -19.86 10.19 -1.87
CA PHE A 86 -19.37 11.00 -2.99
C PHE A 86 -19.32 10.25 -4.34
N LEU A 87 -19.65 8.96 -4.36
CA LEU A 87 -19.47 8.09 -5.54
C LEU A 87 -20.30 8.53 -6.75
N ASP A 88 -21.46 9.17 -6.53
CA ASP A 88 -22.36 9.68 -7.56
C ASP A 88 -21.73 10.74 -8.48
N LYS A 89 -20.59 11.31 -8.07
CA LYS A 89 -19.85 12.33 -8.82
C LYS A 89 -18.82 11.75 -9.80
N PHE A 90 -18.61 10.44 -9.80
CA PHE A 90 -17.56 9.77 -10.56
C PHE A 90 -18.11 8.60 -11.37
N ASN A 91 -17.42 8.21 -12.44
CA ASN A 91 -17.63 6.91 -13.06
C ASN A 91 -16.93 5.84 -12.23
N VAL A 92 -17.71 4.96 -11.59
CA VAL A 92 -17.19 3.96 -10.65
C VAL A 92 -16.93 2.63 -11.36
N ILE A 93 -15.71 2.13 -11.26
CA ILE A 93 -15.29 0.81 -11.72
C ILE A 93 -15.05 -0.05 -10.48
N GLU A 94 -15.92 -1.04 -10.26
CA GLU A 94 -15.77 -1.97 -9.14
C GLU A 94 -15.01 -3.22 -9.57
N ILE A 95 -14.01 -3.61 -8.78
CA ILE A 95 -13.19 -4.80 -9.00
C ILE A 95 -13.06 -5.52 -7.66
N ASP A 96 -13.67 -6.70 -7.54
CA ASP A 96 -13.70 -7.46 -6.29
C ASP A 96 -12.54 -8.44 -6.16
N THR A 97 -12.00 -8.92 -7.29
CA THR A 97 -10.99 -9.98 -7.32
C THR A 97 -9.93 -9.74 -8.39
N VAL A 98 -8.73 -10.31 -8.20
CA VAL A 98 -7.62 -10.21 -9.16
C VAL A 98 -8.04 -10.66 -10.57
N ALA A 99 -8.86 -11.71 -10.66
CA ALA A 99 -9.31 -12.26 -11.93
C ALA A 99 -10.18 -11.29 -12.76
N GLN A 100 -10.78 -10.28 -12.13
CA GLN A 100 -11.61 -9.28 -12.81
C GLN A 100 -10.78 -8.10 -13.35
N VAL A 101 -9.53 -7.93 -12.91
CA VAL A 101 -8.76 -6.71 -13.19
C VAL A 101 -8.55 -6.52 -14.69
N ASP A 102 -8.09 -7.55 -15.40
CA ASP A 102 -7.81 -7.45 -16.83
C ASP A 102 -9.08 -7.16 -17.64
N PHE A 103 -10.19 -7.80 -17.30
CA PHE A 103 -11.48 -7.55 -17.93
C PHE A 103 -11.97 -6.11 -17.71
N ALA A 104 -11.78 -5.57 -16.50
CA ALA A 104 -12.24 -4.23 -16.14
C ALA A 104 -11.33 -3.12 -16.69
N LEU A 105 -10.02 -3.33 -16.71
CA LEU A 105 -9.02 -2.29 -16.99
C LEU A 105 -8.32 -2.44 -18.35
N GLY A 106 -8.22 -3.65 -18.92
CA GLY A 106 -7.41 -3.92 -20.11
C GLY A 106 -7.79 -3.06 -21.32
N ALA A 107 -9.09 -2.78 -21.50
CA ALA A 107 -9.55 -1.90 -22.59
C ALA A 107 -9.12 -0.43 -22.44
N PHE A 108 -8.87 0.04 -21.21
CA PHE A 108 -8.38 1.39 -20.94
C PHE A 108 -6.86 1.52 -21.16
N PHE A 109 -6.13 0.40 -21.06
CA PHE A 109 -4.66 0.34 -21.11
C PHE A 109 -4.16 -0.62 -22.19
N SER A 110 -4.73 -0.55 -23.39
CA SER A 110 -4.45 -1.48 -24.50
C SER A 110 -2.99 -1.56 -24.94
N ASP A 111 -2.20 -0.53 -24.66
CA ASP A 111 -0.79 -0.46 -25.02
C ASP A 111 0.11 -1.23 -24.03
N LEU A 112 -0.44 -1.58 -22.87
CA LEU A 112 0.25 -2.34 -21.83
C LEU A 112 0.13 -3.84 -22.14
N THR A 113 1.14 -4.37 -22.83
CA THR A 113 1.16 -5.76 -23.32
C THR A 113 2.25 -6.63 -22.70
N ASN A 114 3.19 -6.01 -21.98
CA ASN A 114 4.22 -6.74 -21.26
C ASN A 114 3.67 -7.26 -19.95
N HIS A 115 4.16 -8.42 -19.50
CA HIS A 115 3.78 -9.03 -18.23
C HIS A 115 5.02 -9.34 -17.40
N VAL A 116 4.90 -9.13 -16.09
CA VAL A 116 5.86 -9.56 -15.08
C VAL A 116 5.16 -10.56 -14.19
N GLN A 117 5.69 -11.77 -14.14
CA GLN A 117 5.17 -12.84 -13.29
C GLN A 117 5.93 -12.87 -11.96
N CYS A 118 5.21 -13.02 -10.85
CA CYS A 118 5.81 -13.19 -9.54
C CYS A 118 5.13 -14.29 -8.72
N LEU A 119 5.86 -14.81 -7.74
CA LEU A 119 5.27 -15.68 -6.71
C LEU A 119 4.43 -14.82 -5.74
N PRO A 120 3.39 -15.39 -5.09
CA PRO A 120 2.56 -14.67 -4.13
C PRO A 120 3.31 -13.97 -2.99
N ASN A 121 4.46 -14.52 -2.57
CA ASN A 121 5.33 -13.96 -1.53
C ASN A 121 6.35 -12.93 -2.06
N GLU A 122 6.41 -12.72 -3.36
CA GLU A 122 7.28 -11.74 -4.03
C GLU A 122 6.46 -10.59 -4.66
N LEU A 123 5.25 -10.37 -4.16
CA LEU A 123 4.28 -9.41 -4.70
C LEU A 123 4.89 -8.00 -4.86
N HIS A 124 5.59 -7.53 -3.84
CA HIS A 124 6.20 -6.20 -3.80
C HIS A 124 7.32 -6.06 -4.83
N GLN A 125 8.17 -7.08 -4.94
CA GLN A 125 9.25 -7.15 -5.92
C GLN A 125 8.67 -7.20 -7.34
N GLY A 126 7.63 -8.01 -7.54
CA GLY A 126 6.91 -8.11 -8.80
C GLY A 126 6.30 -6.79 -9.23
N LEU A 127 5.60 -6.08 -8.33
CA LEU A 127 5.03 -4.78 -8.64
C LEU A 127 6.11 -3.76 -9.02
N TRP A 128 7.23 -3.73 -8.30
CA TRP A 128 8.36 -2.86 -8.66
C TRP A 128 8.89 -3.15 -10.06
N LEU A 129 9.13 -4.43 -10.38
CA LEU A 129 9.59 -4.79 -11.71
C LEU A 129 8.56 -4.51 -12.80
N ALA A 130 7.27 -4.72 -12.52
CA ALA A 130 6.18 -4.36 -13.43
C ALA A 130 6.23 -2.86 -13.76
N TYR A 131 6.54 -2.03 -12.76
CA TYR A 131 6.72 -0.60 -12.93
C TYR A 131 7.93 -0.23 -13.78
N GLU A 132 9.11 -0.78 -13.48
CA GLU A 132 10.34 -0.50 -14.23
C GLU A 132 10.26 -0.98 -15.69
N ASN A 133 9.52 -2.07 -15.94
CA ASN A 133 9.42 -2.68 -17.28
C ASN A 133 8.16 -2.27 -18.07
N ASN A 134 7.35 -1.35 -17.54
CA ASN A 134 6.07 -0.96 -18.14
C ASN A 134 5.21 -2.20 -18.49
N ALA A 135 4.90 -2.99 -17.47
CA ALA A 135 4.26 -4.29 -17.58
C ALA A 135 3.11 -4.45 -16.57
N ILE A 136 2.20 -5.38 -16.87
CA ILE A 136 1.16 -5.87 -15.98
C ILE A 136 1.76 -6.88 -15.01
N LEU A 137 1.33 -6.84 -13.75
CA LEU A 137 1.72 -7.82 -12.75
C LEU A 137 0.80 -9.05 -12.76
N ASP A 138 1.39 -10.22 -12.96
CA ASP A 138 0.71 -11.52 -12.86
C ASP A 138 1.24 -12.30 -11.65
N ILE A 139 0.33 -12.83 -10.83
CA ILE A 139 0.69 -13.64 -9.66
C ILE A 139 0.47 -15.11 -10.00
N VAL A 140 1.56 -15.89 -10.10
CA VAL A 140 1.51 -17.30 -10.48
C VAL A 140 2.35 -18.16 -9.52
N GLY A 141 1.92 -19.40 -9.27
CA GLY A 141 2.52 -20.27 -8.25
C GLY A 141 3.86 -20.91 -8.64
N ASP A 142 4.26 -20.79 -9.90
CA ASP A 142 5.44 -21.40 -10.50
C ASP A 142 6.36 -20.37 -11.19
N ALA A 143 6.20 -19.07 -10.85
CA ALA A 143 7.09 -18.02 -11.31
C ALA A 143 8.55 -18.27 -10.89
N ALA A 144 9.47 -17.76 -11.70
CA ALA A 144 10.87 -17.69 -11.31
C ALA A 144 11.05 -16.65 -10.19
N GLU A 145 12.01 -16.92 -9.30
CA GLU A 145 12.38 -16.01 -8.21
C GLU A 145 12.81 -14.64 -8.75
N ILE A 146 12.34 -13.58 -8.10
CA ILE A 146 12.60 -12.21 -8.53
C ILE A 146 13.87 -11.68 -7.88
N ILE A 147 14.77 -11.17 -8.72
CA ILE A 147 15.95 -10.42 -8.29
C ILE A 147 15.76 -8.96 -8.69
N ILE A 148 15.64 -8.09 -7.69
CA ILE A 148 15.65 -6.64 -7.93
C ILE A 148 17.10 -6.23 -8.24
N PRO A 149 17.38 -5.68 -9.43
CA PRO A 149 18.72 -5.18 -9.75
C PRO A 149 19.10 -4.04 -8.80
N SER A 150 20.39 -3.91 -8.49
CA SER A 150 20.87 -2.72 -7.79
C SER A 150 20.75 -1.53 -8.73
N GLU A 151 20.06 -0.49 -8.29
CA GLU A 151 19.81 0.70 -9.10
C GLU A 151 20.60 1.89 -8.58
N ASP A 152 21.18 2.65 -9.50
CA ASP A 152 21.83 3.94 -9.22
C ASP A 152 20.75 5.03 -9.20
N LYS A 153 19.97 5.07 -8.11
CA LYS A 153 18.92 6.07 -7.88
C LYS A 153 19.30 6.98 -6.70
N PRO A 154 18.93 8.27 -6.73
CA PRO A 154 19.36 9.24 -5.72
C PRO A 154 18.75 8.99 -4.34
N GLY A 155 17.59 8.32 -4.26
CA GLY A 155 16.89 8.06 -3.01
C GLY A 155 16.64 6.59 -2.76
N LEU A 156 16.37 6.25 -1.50
CA LEU A 156 15.98 4.91 -1.08
C LEU A 156 14.62 4.95 -0.35
N VAL A 157 13.71 4.06 -0.74
CA VAL A 157 12.49 3.78 0.02
C VAL A 157 12.58 2.38 0.60
N VAL A 158 12.67 2.30 1.92
CA VAL A 158 12.65 1.03 2.64
C VAL A 158 11.20 0.68 2.96
N ILE A 159 10.78 -0.51 2.53
CA ILE A 159 9.39 -0.93 2.58
C ILE A 159 9.30 -2.22 3.39
N GLU A 160 8.54 -2.18 4.47
CA GLU A 160 8.23 -3.36 5.23
C GLU A 160 7.23 -4.27 4.49
N GLN A 161 7.56 -5.55 4.37
CA GLN A 161 6.74 -6.56 3.72
C GLN A 161 5.54 -6.94 4.60
N THR A 162 4.57 -6.03 4.69
CA THR A 162 3.33 -6.22 5.43
C THR A 162 2.19 -6.68 4.49
N ASN A 163 1.17 -7.31 5.08
CA ASN A 163 -0.06 -7.67 4.37
C ASN A 163 -1.09 -6.52 4.33
N ASN A 164 -0.62 -5.26 4.30
CA ASN A 164 -1.47 -4.09 4.19
C ASN A 164 -1.19 -3.29 2.91
N ILE A 165 -2.13 -2.40 2.56
CA ILE A 165 -2.08 -1.55 1.37
C ILE A 165 -0.94 -0.53 1.40
N ASN A 166 -0.42 -0.17 2.58
CA ASN A 166 0.62 0.87 2.73
C ASN A 166 1.91 0.47 2.02
N SER A 167 2.20 -0.82 1.97
CA SER A 167 3.34 -1.35 1.21
C SER A 167 3.23 -1.09 -0.30
N ILE A 168 2.01 -1.13 -0.87
CA ILE A 168 1.73 -0.77 -2.27
C ILE A 168 1.88 0.74 -2.47
N LEU A 169 1.37 1.53 -1.52
CA LEU A 169 1.55 3.00 -1.54
C LEU A 169 3.02 3.39 -1.54
N ALA A 170 3.84 2.70 -0.75
CA ALA A 170 5.27 2.95 -0.65
C ALA A 170 5.99 2.66 -1.97
N ILE A 171 5.60 1.59 -2.68
CA ILE A 171 6.14 1.28 -4.01
C ILE A 171 5.75 2.37 -5.02
N ASN A 172 4.48 2.81 -5.03
CA ASN A 172 4.01 3.89 -5.91
C ASN A 172 4.75 5.20 -5.62
N TYR A 173 4.95 5.50 -4.34
CA TYR A 173 5.71 6.66 -3.89
C TYR A 173 7.18 6.60 -4.37
N ALA A 174 7.85 5.47 -4.15
CA ALA A 174 9.24 5.26 -4.57
C ALA A 174 9.42 5.45 -6.08
N ARG A 175 8.52 4.86 -6.87
CA ARG A 175 8.48 5.04 -8.32
C ARG A 175 8.35 6.51 -8.68
N ARG A 176 7.39 7.21 -8.06
CA ARG A 176 7.08 8.61 -8.38
C ARG A 176 8.26 9.55 -8.15
N ILE A 177 9.01 9.35 -7.08
CA ILE A 177 10.16 10.19 -6.75
C ILE A 177 11.46 9.71 -7.41
N GLY A 178 11.41 8.62 -8.19
CA GLY A 178 12.59 8.03 -8.83
C GLY A 178 13.60 7.47 -7.82
N ALA A 179 13.14 6.92 -6.70
CA ALA A 179 13.98 6.29 -5.68
C ALA A 179 14.09 4.78 -5.90
N ALA A 180 15.21 4.18 -5.49
CA ALA A 180 15.34 2.74 -5.36
C ALA A 180 14.44 2.23 -4.23
N ILE A 181 14.10 0.94 -4.26
CA ILE A 181 13.39 0.30 -3.15
C ILE A 181 14.26 -0.73 -2.43
N LYS A 182 14.01 -0.89 -1.14
CA LYS A 182 14.49 -2.02 -0.36
C LYS A 182 13.34 -2.63 0.40
N ILE A 183 12.95 -3.85 0.02
CA ILE A 183 11.93 -4.60 0.74
C ILE A 183 12.60 -5.34 1.90
N VAL A 184 12.07 -5.17 3.11
CA VAL A 184 12.55 -5.82 4.33
C VAL A 184 11.43 -6.66 4.95
N PRO A 185 11.75 -7.77 5.64
CA PRO A 185 10.73 -8.58 6.32
C PRO A 185 9.95 -7.77 7.33
N ALA A 186 8.67 -8.09 7.53
CA ALA A 186 7.87 -7.50 8.60
C ALA A 186 8.42 -7.82 9.99
N ILE A 187 8.25 -6.86 10.92
CA ILE A 187 8.48 -7.09 12.35
C ILE A 187 7.42 -8.07 12.83
N SER A 188 7.84 -9.14 13.50
CA SER A 188 6.91 -10.05 14.18
C SER A 188 6.38 -9.44 15.48
N ASP A 189 5.20 -9.87 15.95
CA ASP A 189 4.62 -9.40 17.23
C ASP A 189 5.60 -9.55 18.42
N PHE A 190 6.43 -10.59 18.40
CA PHE A 190 7.45 -10.81 19.42
C PHE A 190 8.58 -9.77 19.33
N GLU A 191 9.07 -9.49 18.13
CA GLU A 191 10.08 -8.45 17.91
C GLU A 191 9.53 -7.06 18.23
N GLU A 192 8.25 -6.78 17.95
CA GLU A 192 7.60 -5.52 18.30
C GLU A 192 7.59 -5.32 19.83
N TYR A 193 7.20 -6.36 20.58
CA TYR A 193 7.25 -6.32 22.05
C TYR A 193 8.66 -6.07 22.57
N GLU A 194 9.65 -6.78 22.02
CA GLU A 194 11.06 -6.62 22.38
C GLU A 194 11.58 -5.21 22.08
N ILE A 195 11.27 -4.67 20.90
CA ILE A 195 11.63 -3.30 20.49
C ILE A 195 11.01 -2.30 21.46
N ASN A 196 9.73 -2.44 21.80
CA ASN A 196 9.06 -1.55 22.75
C ASN A 196 9.71 -1.61 24.14
N PHE A 197 10.09 -2.81 24.60
CA PHE A 197 10.81 -2.97 25.86
C PHE A 197 12.16 -2.24 25.83
N LEU A 198 12.94 -2.42 24.76
CA LEU A 198 14.23 -1.74 24.59
C LEU A 198 14.07 -0.22 24.48
N ILE A 199 13.02 0.28 23.82
CA ILE A 199 12.73 1.72 23.76
C ILE A 199 12.45 2.27 25.16
N GLU A 200 11.64 1.59 25.96
CA GLU A 200 11.33 2.04 27.33
C GLU A 200 12.55 1.98 28.25
N GLY A 201 13.39 0.95 28.11
CA GLY A 201 14.65 0.84 28.84
C GLY A 201 15.66 1.94 28.45
N TRP A 202 15.80 2.22 27.16
CA TRP A 202 16.61 3.35 26.67
C TRP A 202 16.08 4.69 27.19
N ARG A 203 14.76 4.93 27.15
CA ARG A 203 14.13 6.15 27.69
C ARG A 203 14.34 6.29 29.20
N SER A 204 14.53 5.17 29.90
CA SER A 204 14.87 5.12 31.32
C SER A 204 16.37 5.29 31.62
N GLY A 205 17.21 5.44 30.57
CA GLY A 205 18.64 5.70 30.68
C GLY A 205 19.54 4.47 30.61
N ILE A 206 19.03 3.32 30.16
CA ILE A 206 19.81 2.10 29.97
C ILE A 206 20.50 2.17 28.59
N GLU A 207 21.82 2.32 28.57
CA GLU A 207 22.60 2.53 27.34
C GLU A 207 22.72 1.25 26.51
N GLU A 208 22.74 0.08 27.15
CA GLU A 208 22.75 -1.22 26.48
C GLU A 208 21.51 -1.46 25.60
N ASP A 209 20.37 -0.91 25.98
CA ASP A 209 19.13 -1.02 25.21
C ASP A 209 19.19 -0.20 23.92
N PHE A 210 19.86 0.96 23.95
CA PHE A 210 20.13 1.75 22.74
C PHE A 210 21.05 1.00 21.77
N VAL A 211 22.10 0.37 22.29
CA VAL A 211 23.01 -0.46 21.47
C VAL A 211 22.24 -1.61 20.83
N SER A 212 21.42 -2.31 21.61
CA SER A 212 20.61 -3.44 21.14
C SER A 212 19.58 -3.02 20.07
N LEU A 213 18.95 -1.85 20.23
CA LEU A 213 18.10 -1.26 19.18
C LEU A 213 18.89 -0.96 17.91
N GLY A 214 20.07 -0.35 18.05
CA GLY A 214 20.97 -0.05 16.94
C GLY A 214 21.37 -1.30 16.17
N GLU A 215 21.66 -2.40 16.86
CA GLU A 215 21.97 -3.70 16.24
C GLU A 215 20.77 -4.26 15.47
N LYS A 216 19.57 -4.25 16.04
CA LYS A 216 18.34 -4.72 15.37
C LYS A 216 18.04 -3.93 14.10
N VAL A 217 18.10 -2.60 14.18
CA VAL A 217 17.93 -1.72 13.01
C VAL A 217 19.02 -2.01 11.97
N SER A 218 20.26 -2.20 12.41
CA SER A 218 21.37 -2.45 11.48
C SER A 218 21.24 -3.77 10.73
N GLN A 219 20.86 -4.84 11.42
CA GLN A 219 20.71 -6.17 10.84
C GLN A 219 19.55 -6.26 9.84
N ARG A 220 18.47 -5.53 10.11
CA ARG A 220 17.24 -5.56 9.31
C ARG A 220 17.25 -4.52 8.20
N VAL A 221 17.53 -3.27 8.53
CA VAL A 221 17.34 -2.10 7.68
C VAL A 221 18.66 -1.65 7.04
N LEU A 222 19.74 -1.56 7.83
CA LEU A 222 21.04 -1.02 7.38
C LEU A 222 21.98 -2.05 6.74
N LYS A 223 21.47 -3.22 6.32
CA LYS A 223 22.16 -4.01 5.28
C LYS A 223 22.17 -3.30 3.93
N ALA A 224 21.33 -2.29 3.75
CA ALA A 224 21.46 -1.33 2.67
C ALA A 224 22.49 -0.27 3.07
N ASP A 225 23.43 0.05 2.19
CA ASP A 225 24.30 1.23 2.35
C ASP A 225 23.44 2.50 2.17
N VAL A 226 22.62 2.83 3.18
CA VAL A 226 21.75 4.01 3.19
C VAL A 226 22.58 5.29 2.95
N GLN A 227 23.86 5.27 3.34
CA GLN A 227 24.82 6.36 3.15
C GLN A 227 25.13 6.66 1.67
N ASN A 228 24.81 5.73 0.75
CA ASN A 228 25.02 5.93 -0.69
C ASN A 228 23.88 6.71 -1.37
N TYR A 229 22.82 7.05 -0.62
CA TYR A 229 21.65 7.77 -1.14
C TYR A 229 21.58 9.19 -0.56
N ASP A 230 21.09 10.13 -1.35
CA ASP A 230 20.86 11.52 -0.92
C ASP A 230 19.79 11.61 0.18
N PHE A 231 18.82 10.69 0.14
CA PHE A 231 17.77 10.57 1.15
C PHE A 231 17.27 9.14 1.28
N ALA A 232 16.68 8.83 2.44
CA ALA A 232 15.96 7.59 2.67
C ALA A 232 14.63 7.83 3.39
N THR A 233 13.59 7.10 3.01
CA THR A 233 12.26 7.10 3.65
C THR A 233 11.85 5.68 4.00
N PHE A 234 11.12 5.51 5.09
CA PHE A 234 10.74 4.21 5.65
C PHE A 234 9.22 4.10 5.71
N PHE A 235 8.68 2.97 5.24
CA PHE A 235 7.25 2.65 5.21
C PHE A 235 6.97 1.27 5.81
#